data_AF-A0A1G3Q5S5-F1
#
_entry.id   AF-A0A1G3Q5S5-F1
#
_cell.length_a   1.000
_cell.length_b   1.000
_cell.length_c   1.000
_cell.angle_alpha   90.00
_cell.angle_beta   90.00
_cell.angle_gamma   90.00
#
_symmetry.space_group_name_H-M   'P 1'
#
loop_
_entity.id
_entity.type
_entity.pdbx_description
1 polymer ?
#
loop_
_entity_poly.entity_id
_entity_poly.type
_entity_poly.pdbx_seq_one_letter_code
_entity_poly.pdbx_strand_id
1 'polypeptide(L)'
;MKIIRIPLLLALLVIPARLLYSDDVVGVKMYQYPATITKIAPYSEAQIKSMADKGIIGGAAITAKMESGILKGKTIVVQHNIFEDDPYVESTKIEWKPGDKIDIGMYMDSEKNIKESFILGLSVEEEADDEHKLDDELISIQEARGKMEQSSGVIIEAVPFSSAEIQVHTKVGAYDGFHYSVKMQDGRFKDSIIKISHLLFKDDILRPIYKVGDSIFVGYIIGNDGSPKDPAIYGINRSLPIILLLVLFIGGVIALGRLKGVLSLAALFITILLIFVLFIPAIINGASPLFMAVVVAILASVATFLIISGFTFKSLSATIGLSLGFIISALLVFIFGEMMGITGIMNNDLKTLAYTNSTFNVRGILFSGILIGAIGAMMDVAISMASTVEELRKANPNYTPTQLFVSSLNVGKDLLGTMVNTLILAYTGAALPFIILIYLQYTSATPLLNILNLEIISEEILRSLVGSIGMLVTIPATSFLASFLPHQVKQTEK
;
A
#
# COMPACT_ATOMS: atom_id res chain seq x y z
N MET A 1 -43.83 10.42 -6.73
CA MET A 1 -43.30 9.09 -6.38
C MET A 1 -43.57 8.14 -7.54
N LYS A 2 -42.63 8.03 -8.49
CA LYS A 2 -42.63 6.98 -9.53
C LYS A 2 -41.34 6.20 -9.31
N ILE A 3 -41.49 4.97 -8.86
CA ILE A 3 -40.41 4.00 -8.64
C ILE A 3 -39.91 3.59 -10.03
N ILE A 4 -38.97 4.36 -10.58
CA ILE A 4 -38.21 3.97 -11.76
C ILE A 4 -37.00 3.19 -11.25
N ARG A 5 -37.27 1.89 -11.05
CA ARG A 5 -36.41 0.73 -11.25
C ARG A 5 -34.88 0.95 -11.03
N ILE A 6 -34.43 0.38 -9.91
CA ILE A 6 -33.07 -0.04 -9.48
C ILE A 6 -32.21 -0.87 -10.50
N PRO A 7 -32.70 -1.51 -11.58
CA PRO A 7 -31.88 -2.31 -12.50
C PRO A 7 -30.80 -1.54 -13.27
N LEU A 8 -30.85 -0.20 -13.38
CA LEU A 8 -29.81 0.53 -14.10
C LEU A 8 -28.46 0.53 -13.34
N LEU A 9 -28.51 0.53 -12.00
CA LEU A 9 -27.33 0.39 -11.12
C LEU A 9 -26.77 -1.04 -11.13
N LEU A 10 -27.64 -2.05 -11.33
CA LEU A 10 -27.24 -3.45 -11.48
C LEU A 10 -26.76 -3.79 -12.90
N ALA A 11 -27.22 -3.07 -13.93
CA ALA A 11 -26.76 -3.23 -15.31
C ALA A 11 -25.33 -2.68 -15.52
N LEU A 12 -24.91 -1.68 -14.75
CA LEU A 12 -23.52 -1.18 -14.73
C LEU A 12 -22.54 -2.12 -13.99
N LEU A 13 -23.04 -3.12 -13.26
CA LEU A 13 -22.25 -4.15 -12.57
C LEU A 13 -21.91 -5.37 -13.46
N VAL A 14 -22.42 -5.41 -14.70
CA VAL A 14 -22.17 -6.53 -15.64
C VAL A 14 -21.25 -6.05 -16.76
N ILE A 15 -19.96 -5.87 -16.44
CA ILE A 15 -18.91 -5.77 -17.46
C ILE A 15 -18.46 -7.21 -17.78
N PRO A 16 -18.35 -7.62 -19.05
CA PRO A 16 -17.93 -8.97 -19.40
C PRO A 16 -16.59 -9.29 -18.73
N ALA A 17 -16.54 -10.39 -17.96
CA ALA A 17 -15.33 -10.86 -17.27
C ALA A 17 -14.10 -11.00 -18.21
N ARG A 18 -14.33 -11.12 -19.51
CA ARG A 18 -13.32 -11.25 -20.55
C ARG A 18 -12.56 -9.96 -20.90
N LEU A 19 -13.04 -8.79 -20.46
CA LEU A 19 -12.37 -7.49 -20.61
C LEU A 19 -11.51 -7.10 -19.39
N LEU A 20 -11.57 -7.89 -18.30
CA LEU A 20 -10.92 -7.59 -17.01
C LEU A 20 -9.53 -8.23 -16.84
N TYR A 21 -9.16 -9.14 -17.75
CA TYR A 21 -7.87 -9.83 -17.75
C TYR A 21 -7.01 -9.26 -18.88
N SER A 22 -5.90 -8.61 -18.53
CA SER A 22 -4.81 -8.36 -19.49
C SER A 22 -3.84 -9.54 -19.42
N ASP A 23 -3.51 -10.10 -20.57
CA ASP A 23 -2.54 -11.21 -20.69
C ASP A 23 -1.08 -10.80 -20.40
N ASP A 24 -0.81 -9.52 -20.13
CA ASP A 24 0.54 -8.98 -19.90
C ASP A 24 0.97 -8.97 -18.43
N VAL A 25 0.85 -10.10 -17.73
CA VAL A 25 1.53 -10.30 -16.44
C VAL A 25 2.82 -11.06 -16.71
N VAL A 26 3.94 -10.35 -16.89
CA VAL A 26 5.27 -10.96 -16.77
C VAL A 26 5.50 -11.25 -15.28
N GLY A 27 4.90 -12.34 -14.81
CA GLY A 27 4.99 -12.80 -13.43
C GLY A 27 6.38 -13.36 -13.18
N VAL A 28 7.21 -12.59 -12.47
CA VAL A 28 8.48 -13.10 -11.95
C VAL A 28 8.22 -13.65 -10.56
N LYS A 29 8.27 -14.98 -10.41
CA LYS A 29 8.07 -15.68 -9.13
C LYS A 29 9.39 -15.81 -8.39
N MET A 30 9.42 -15.40 -7.13
CA MET A 30 10.56 -15.64 -6.24
C MET A 30 10.44 -17.04 -5.63
N TYR A 31 11.50 -17.83 -5.74
CA TYR A 31 11.64 -19.12 -5.08
C TYR A 31 12.86 -19.10 -4.15
N GLN A 32 12.75 -19.78 -3.02
CA GLN A 32 13.85 -20.00 -2.08
C GLN A 32 14.03 -21.50 -1.90
N TYR A 33 15.24 -21.99 -2.15
CA TYR A 33 15.56 -23.40 -1.94
C TYR A 33 16.98 -23.56 -1.37
N PRO A 34 17.19 -24.53 -0.47
CA PRO A 34 18.52 -24.91 -0.02
C PRO A 34 19.37 -25.48 -1.16
N ALA A 35 20.65 -25.14 -1.12
CA ALA A 35 21.66 -25.58 -2.06
C ALA A 35 23.02 -25.73 -1.36
N THR A 36 23.83 -26.67 -1.83
CA THR A 36 25.19 -26.87 -1.32
C THR A 36 26.20 -26.24 -2.27
N ILE A 37 27.11 -25.43 -1.75
CA ILE A 37 28.19 -24.82 -2.53
C ILE A 37 29.14 -25.91 -3.01
N THR A 38 29.36 -25.96 -4.32
CA THR A 38 30.28 -26.92 -4.95
C THR A 38 31.59 -26.28 -5.40
N LYS A 39 31.55 -25.01 -5.81
CA LYS A 39 32.72 -24.27 -6.27
C LYS A 39 32.53 -22.77 -6.08
N ILE A 40 33.61 -22.08 -5.73
CA ILE A 40 33.64 -20.62 -5.62
C ILE A 40 34.73 -20.12 -6.56
N ALA A 41 34.38 -19.16 -7.42
CA ALA A 41 35.30 -18.51 -8.35
C ALA A 41 35.31 -17.00 -8.07
N PRO A 42 36.32 -16.47 -7.36
CA PRO A 42 36.45 -15.04 -7.11
C PRO A 42 36.54 -14.24 -8.41
N TYR A 43 36.01 -13.02 -8.43
CA TYR A 43 36.15 -12.14 -9.58
C TYR A 43 37.62 -11.71 -9.75
N SER A 44 38.06 -11.69 -11.01
CA SER A 44 39.36 -11.11 -11.37
C SER A 44 39.35 -9.58 -11.27
N GLU A 45 40.51 -8.97 -11.11
CA GLU A 45 40.65 -7.50 -11.06
C GLU A 45 40.03 -6.81 -12.29
N ALA A 46 40.09 -7.43 -13.47
CA ALA A 46 39.47 -6.91 -14.68
C ALA A 46 37.93 -6.92 -14.63
N GLN A 47 37.34 -7.91 -13.97
CA GLN A 47 35.88 -8.01 -13.76
C GLN A 47 35.39 -7.02 -12.69
N ILE A 48 36.17 -6.83 -11.62
CA ILE A 48 35.85 -5.83 -10.59
C ILE A 48 35.90 -4.43 -11.22
N LYS A 49 36.94 -4.14 -12.02
CA LYS A 49 37.09 -2.85 -12.69
C LYS A 49 36.00 -2.54 -13.72
N SER A 50 35.40 -3.56 -14.36
CA SER A 50 34.26 -3.35 -15.27
C SER A 50 32.92 -3.21 -14.55
N MET A 51 32.86 -3.50 -13.25
CA MET A 51 31.67 -3.39 -12.41
C MET A 51 31.76 -2.26 -11.37
N ALA A 52 32.88 -1.53 -11.33
CA ALA A 52 33.14 -0.43 -10.42
C ALA A 52 32.09 0.70 -10.55
N ASP A 53 31.61 0.98 -11.76
CA ASP A 53 30.55 1.99 -12.00
C ASP A 53 29.21 1.64 -11.35
N LYS A 54 29.04 0.38 -10.89
CA LYS A 54 27.86 -0.11 -10.16
C LYS A 54 28.09 -0.17 -8.64
N GLY A 55 29.20 0.41 -8.15
CA GLY A 55 29.58 0.38 -6.74
C GLY A 55 30.02 -1.00 -6.24
N ILE A 56 30.39 -1.94 -7.12
CA ILE A 56 30.82 -3.29 -6.75
C ILE A 56 32.35 -3.29 -6.56
N ILE A 57 32.80 -3.56 -5.34
CA ILE A 57 34.22 -3.54 -4.94
C ILE A 57 34.85 -4.94 -4.86
N GLY A 58 34.04 -5.99 -4.96
CA GLY A 58 34.49 -7.38 -4.91
C GLY A 58 33.35 -8.37 -5.12
N GLY A 59 33.66 -9.66 -5.14
CA GLY A 59 32.65 -10.70 -5.27
C GLY A 59 33.18 -12.03 -5.80
N ALA A 60 32.28 -12.99 -5.93
CA ALA A 60 32.58 -14.31 -6.48
C ALA A 60 31.36 -14.90 -7.20
N ALA A 61 31.63 -15.68 -8.25
CA ALA A 61 30.66 -16.57 -8.85
C ALA A 61 30.62 -17.88 -8.04
N ILE A 62 29.50 -18.14 -7.38
CA ILE A 62 29.30 -19.30 -6.52
C ILE A 62 28.46 -20.31 -7.28
N THR A 63 29.03 -21.50 -7.48
CA THR A 63 28.36 -22.63 -8.12
C THR A 63 27.78 -23.52 -7.02
N ALA A 64 26.46 -23.66 -6.99
CA ALA A 64 25.76 -24.41 -5.97
C ALA A 64 24.84 -25.48 -6.59
N LYS A 65 24.74 -26.63 -5.93
CA LYS A 65 23.86 -27.73 -6.30
C LYS A 65 22.60 -27.67 -5.46
N MET A 66 21.45 -27.58 -6.11
CA MET A 66 20.15 -27.45 -5.45
C MET A 66 19.76 -28.75 -4.73
N GLU A 67 19.39 -28.67 -3.46
CA GLU A 67 19.02 -29.83 -2.62
C GLU A 67 17.52 -30.13 -2.67
N SER A 68 16.70 -29.11 -2.87
CA SER A 68 15.24 -29.23 -2.97
C SER A 68 14.62 -28.31 -4.02
N GLY A 69 13.31 -28.39 -4.19
CA GLY A 69 12.56 -27.53 -5.10
C GLY A 69 12.53 -27.94 -6.57
N ILE A 70 12.03 -27.04 -7.41
CA ILE A 70 11.81 -27.24 -8.86
C ILE A 70 13.13 -27.54 -9.62
N LEU A 71 14.26 -27.13 -9.06
CA LEU A 71 15.59 -27.32 -9.62
C LEU A 71 16.41 -28.39 -8.89
N LYS A 72 15.80 -29.23 -8.04
CA LYS A 72 16.49 -30.28 -7.27
C LYS A 72 17.46 -31.09 -8.13
N GLY A 73 18.71 -31.16 -7.70
CA GLY A 73 19.79 -31.87 -8.39
C GLY A 73 20.48 -31.11 -9.52
N LYS A 74 19.97 -29.94 -9.93
CA LYS A 74 20.66 -29.06 -10.89
C LYS A 74 21.70 -28.19 -10.20
N THR A 75 22.72 -27.82 -10.97
CA THR A 75 23.75 -26.89 -10.54
C THR A 75 23.47 -25.52 -11.14
N ILE A 76 23.48 -24.48 -10.31
CA ILE A 76 23.29 -23.08 -10.73
C ILE A 76 24.50 -22.24 -10.31
N VAL A 77 24.74 -21.16 -11.06
CA VAL A 77 25.80 -20.19 -10.76
C VAL A 77 25.14 -18.91 -10.28
N VAL A 78 25.40 -18.54 -9.03
CA VAL A 78 24.89 -17.35 -8.37
C VAL A 78 26.02 -16.34 -8.26
N GLN A 79 25.76 -15.10 -8.65
CA GLN A 79 26.73 -14.01 -8.51
C GLN A 79 26.59 -13.42 -7.11
N HIS A 80 27.68 -13.40 -6.34
CA HIS A 80 27.74 -12.74 -5.05
C HIS A 80 28.60 -11.49 -5.19
N ASN A 81 28.00 -10.31 -5.07
CA ASN A 81 28.65 -9.02 -5.27
C ASN A 81 28.78 -8.30 -3.91
N ILE A 82 29.93 -7.68 -3.68
CA ILE A 82 30.22 -6.87 -2.50
C ILE A 82 30.16 -5.41 -2.97
N PHE A 83 29.34 -4.60 -2.31
CA PHE A 83 29.14 -3.19 -2.66
C PHE A 83 29.94 -2.25 -1.74
N GLU A 84 30.35 -1.10 -2.26
CA GLU A 84 31.10 -0.06 -1.54
C GLU A 84 30.30 0.53 -0.37
N ASP A 85 28.98 0.63 -0.54
CA ASP A 85 28.03 1.17 0.44
C ASP A 85 27.44 0.11 1.39
N ASP A 86 27.97 -1.12 1.39
CA ASP A 86 27.47 -2.18 2.27
C ASP A 86 27.86 -1.85 3.73
N PRO A 87 26.90 -1.63 4.64
CA PRO A 87 27.19 -1.25 6.02
C PRO A 87 27.91 -2.34 6.83
N TYR A 88 28.13 -3.52 6.23
CA TYR A 88 28.76 -4.68 6.87
C TYR A 88 30.15 -5.07 6.31
N VAL A 89 30.81 -4.21 5.52
CA VAL A 89 32.13 -4.47 4.91
C VAL A 89 33.21 -4.86 5.94
N GLU A 90 33.13 -4.36 7.18
CA GLU A 90 34.08 -4.67 8.24
C GLU A 90 33.66 -5.83 9.18
N SER A 91 32.38 -6.19 9.26
CA SER A 91 31.85 -7.08 10.31
C SER A 91 31.20 -8.40 9.85
N THR A 92 30.89 -8.58 8.57
CA THR A 92 30.47 -9.90 8.03
C THR A 92 31.14 -10.21 6.70
N LYS A 93 32.44 -10.52 6.75
CA LYS A 93 33.04 -11.38 5.72
C LYS A 93 32.59 -12.81 6.00
N ILE A 94 31.38 -13.17 5.56
CA ILE A 94 31.01 -14.59 5.48
C ILE A 94 31.90 -15.22 4.41
N GLU A 95 32.99 -15.86 4.83
CA GLU A 95 33.83 -16.67 3.94
C GLU A 95 33.10 -17.98 3.62
N TRP A 96 32.28 -17.95 2.57
CA TRP A 96 31.67 -19.15 2.00
C TRP A 96 32.73 -20.17 1.62
N LYS A 97 32.49 -21.44 1.90
CA LYS A 97 33.36 -22.57 1.54
C LYS A 97 32.60 -23.60 0.70
N PRO A 98 33.29 -24.32 -0.19
CA PRO A 98 32.72 -25.52 -0.81
C PRO A 98 32.29 -26.51 0.28
N GLY A 99 31.04 -26.94 0.25
CA GLY A 99 30.41 -27.78 1.28
C GLY A 99 29.39 -27.05 2.15
N ASP A 100 29.41 -25.71 2.19
CA ASP A 100 28.42 -24.95 2.97
C ASP A 100 27.03 -25.08 2.36
N LYS A 101 26.03 -25.27 3.21
CA LYS A 101 24.62 -25.20 2.83
C LYS A 101 24.14 -23.77 2.88
N ILE A 102 23.51 -23.34 1.80
CA ILE A 102 23.04 -21.97 1.61
C ILE A 102 21.62 -21.96 1.07
N ASP A 103 20.86 -20.92 1.40
CA ASP A 103 19.58 -20.67 0.78
C ASP A 103 19.75 -19.73 -0.42
N ILE A 104 19.23 -20.14 -1.58
CA ILE A 104 19.31 -19.34 -2.81
C ILE A 104 17.92 -18.81 -3.15
N GLY A 105 17.81 -17.49 -3.22
CA GLY A 105 16.67 -16.78 -3.78
C GLY A 105 16.80 -16.69 -5.31
N MET A 106 15.72 -16.96 -6.04
CA MET A 106 15.71 -16.90 -7.49
C MET A 106 14.39 -16.38 -8.06
N TYR A 107 14.51 -15.46 -9.00
CA TYR A 107 13.42 -14.89 -9.78
C TYR A 107 13.28 -15.66 -11.09
N MET A 108 12.15 -16.31 -11.31
CA MET A 108 11.87 -17.04 -12.55
C MET A 108 10.70 -16.45 -13.32
N ASP A 109 10.77 -16.46 -14.65
CA ASP A 109 9.63 -16.15 -15.50
C ASP A 109 8.56 -17.27 -15.52
N SER A 110 7.45 -17.03 -16.21
CA SER A 110 6.35 -17.99 -16.39
C SER A 110 6.77 -19.28 -17.11
N GLU A 111 7.89 -19.26 -17.84
CA GLU A 111 8.50 -20.40 -18.52
C GLU A 111 9.57 -21.12 -17.66
N LYS A 112 9.75 -20.68 -16.40
CA LYS A 112 10.71 -21.22 -15.42
C LYS A 112 12.18 -20.98 -15.77
N ASN A 113 12.48 -19.98 -16.58
CA ASN A 113 13.85 -19.52 -16.78
C ASN A 113 14.25 -18.60 -15.63
N ILE A 114 15.44 -18.83 -15.05
CA ILE A 114 16.00 -17.96 -14.02
C ILE A 114 16.38 -16.63 -14.68
N LYS A 115 15.76 -15.54 -14.21
CA LYS A 115 16.13 -14.17 -14.60
C LYS A 115 17.19 -13.59 -13.70
N GLU A 116 17.12 -13.91 -12.41
CA GLU A 116 18.07 -13.44 -11.42
C GLU A 116 18.12 -14.40 -10.23
N SER A 117 19.28 -14.50 -9.57
CA SER A 117 19.49 -15.35 -8.41
C SER A 117 20.51 -14.72 -7.46
N PHE A 118 20.29 -14.87 -6.15
CA PHE A 118 21.15 -14.33 -5.09
C PHE A 118 21.13 -15.23 -3.85
N ILE A 119 22.18 -15.14 -3.03
CA ILE A 119 22.32 -15.91 -1.79
C ILE A 119 21.62 -15.16 -0.67
N LEU A 120 20.76 -15.85 0.07
CA LEU A 120 19.99 -15.29 1.20
C LEU A 120 20.72 -15.48 2.54
N GLY A 121 21.51 -16.56 2.70
CA GLY A 121 22.22 -16.86 3.94
C GLY A 121 22.69 -18.33 4.03
N LEU A 122 23.28 -18.70 5.17
CA LEU A 122 23.57 -20.09 5.54
C LEU A 122 22.25 -20.83 5.83
N SER A 123 22.14 -22.06 5.36
CA SER A 123 21.02 -22.96 5.67
C SER A 123 21.32 -23.64 7.00
N VAL A 124 20.42 -23.51 7.98
CA VAL A 124 20.59 -24.10 9.32
C VAL A 124 20.16 -25.57 9.26
N GLU A 125 21.08 -26.51 9.42
CA GLU A 125 20.74 -27.92 9.70
C GLU A 125 20.66 -28.13 11.22
N GLU A 126 19.49 -28.48 11.74
CA GLU A 126 19.40 -29.20 13.01
C GLU A 126 19.66 -30.70 12.74
N GLU A 127 20.68 -31.26 13.40
CA GLU A 127 20.83 -32.71 13.54
C GLU A 127 19.69 -33.24 14.43
N ALA A 128 18.68 -33.85 13.80
CA ALA A 128 17.67 -34.65 14.50
C ALA A 128 17.77 -36.11 14.03
N ASP A 129 18.30 -36.96 14.93
CA ASP A 129 18.10 -38.41 14.89
C ASP A 129 16.59 -38.73 14.86
N ASP A 130 16.22 -39.70 14.02
CA ASP A 130 14.96 -40.43 13.91
C ASP A 130 13.61 -39.66 13.99
N GLU A 131 12.87 -39.72 12.88
CA GLU A 131 11.41 -39.49 12.78
C GLU A 131 10.85 -38.08 13.09
N HIS A 132 11.43 -37.01 12.54
CA HIS A 132 10.65 -35.79 12.26
C HIS A 132 10.79 -35.39 10.78
N LYS A 133 9.69 -35.56 10.03
CA LYS A 133 9.59 -35.20 8.62
C LYS A 133 9.71 -33.67 8.49
N LEU A 134 10.81 -33.19 7.92
CA LEU A 134 11.00 -31.77 7.54
C LEU A 134 9.94 -31.26 6.54
N ASP A 135 9.24 -32.16 5.84
CA ASP A 135 8.08 -31.78 5.03
C ASP A 135 6.98 -31.17 5.92
N ASP A 136 6.80 -31.64 7.16
CA ASP A 136 5.80 -31.12 8.09
C ASP A 136 6.17 -29.74 8.68
N GLU A 137 7.41 -29.27 8.55
CA GLU A 137 7.86 -28.00 9.13
C GLU A 137 7.78 -26.82 8.15
N LEU A 138 8.09 -27.05 6.88
CA LEU A 138 7.79 -26.10 5.80
C LEU A 138 6.28 -26.10 5.47
N ILE A 139 5.64 -27.28 5.57
CA ILE A 139 4.20 -27.37 5.59
C ILE A 139 3.67 -26.69 6.85
N SER A 140 4.27 -26.77 8.04
CA SER A 140 3.77 -26.02 9.22
C SER A 140 4.04 -24.51 9.15
N ILE A 141 5.06 -23.99 8.46
CA ILE A 141 5.17 -22.53 8.26
C ILE A 141 4.08 -22.02 7.30
N GLN A 142 3.57 -22.87 6.39
CA GLN A 142 2.45 -22.55 5.51
C GLN A 142 1.05 -22.96 6.05
N GLU A 143 0.95 -24.02 6.84
CA GLU A 143 -0.26 -24.63 7.42
C GLU A 143 -0.50 -24.22 8.89
N ALA A 144 0.55 -23.86 9.64
CA ALA A 144 0.43 -23.20 10.96
C ALA A 144 0.24 -21.68 10.84
N ARG A 145 -0.09 -21.17 9.64
CA ARG A 145 -1.05 -20.06 9.55
C ARG A 145 -2.45 -20.55 9.94
N GLY A 146 -2.59 -21.11 11.15
CA GLY A 146 -3.79 -20.83 11.93
C GLY A 146 -3.95 -19.32 11.89
N LYS A 147 -5.13 -18.83 11.47
CA LYS A 147 -5.37 -17.39 11.34
C LYS A 147 -4.87 -16.73 12.62
N MET A 148 -3.79 -15.94 12.52
CA MET A 148 -3.29 -15.22 13.68
C MET A 148 -4.45 -14.41 14.24
N GLU A 149 -4.80 -14.70 15.48
CA GLU A 149 -5.84 -13.96 16.17
C GLU A 149 -5.17 -12.88 16.99
N GLN A 150 -5.85 -11.73 17.06
CA GLN A 150 -5.42 -10.63 17.90
C GLN A 150 -6.52 -10.33 18.90
N SER A 151 -6.12 -10.04 20.13
CA SER A 151 -7.04 -9.66 21.20
C SER A 151 -6.39 -8.60 22.09
N SER A 152 -7.21 -7.78 22.72
CA SER A 152 -6.76 -6.74 23.62
C SER A 152 -6.47 -7.31 25.01
N GLY A 153 -5.46 -6.76 25.67
CA GLY A 153 -5.05 -7.11 27.01
C GLY A 153 -4.47 -5.92 27.76
N VAL A 154 -4.35 -6.05 29.07
CA VAL A 154 -3.69 -5.06 29.93
C VAL A 154 -2.52 -5.72 30.65
N ILE A 155 -1.38 -5.04 30.63
CA ILE A 155 -0.19 -5.49 31.35
C ILE A 155 -0.46 -5.30 32.85
N ILE A 156 -0.47 -6.40 33.59
CA ILE A 156 -0.64 -6.40 35.05
C ILE A 156 0.70 -6.52 35.78
N GLU A 157 1.72 -7.02 35.10
CA GLU A 157 3.05 -7.21 35.65
C GLU A 157 4.09 -7.10 34.53
N ALA A 158 5.23 -6.48 34.83
CA ALA A 158 6.37 -6.36 33.94
C ALA A 158 7.63 -6.67 34.74
N VAL A 159 8.25 -7.82 34.48
CA VAL A 159 9.46 -8.28 35.18
C VAL A 159 10.62 -8.25 34.19
N PRO A 160 11.69 -7.46 34.43
CA PRO A 160 12.87 -7.47 33.57
C PRO A 160 13.56 -8.84 33.64
N PHE A 161 14.24 -9.22 32.55
CA PHE A 161 14.99 -10.47 32.52
C PHE A 161 16.12 -10.48 33.54
N SER A 162 16.36 -11.65 34.13
CA SER A 162 17.49 -11.88 35.02
C SER A 162 18.81 -11.87 34.24
N SER A 163 19.92 -11.60 34.93
CA SER A 163 21.26 -11.60 34.29
C SER A 163 21.63 -12.96 33.66
N ALA A 164 21.04 -14.06 34.13
CA ALA A 164 21.23 -15.38 33.55
C ALA A 164 20.44 -15.55 32.24
N GLU A 165 19.20 -15.06 32.18
CA GLU A 165 18.38 -15.08 30.96
C GLU A 165 18.96 -14.18 29.88
N ILE A 166 19.49 -13.01 30.25
CA ILE A 166 20.17 -12.11 29.30
C ILE A 166 21.37 -12.82 28.65
N GLN A 167 22.18 -13.60 29.39
CA GLN A 167 23.29 -14.36 28.81
C GLN A 167 22.85 -15.41 27.79
N VAL A 168 21.69 -16.04 28.02
CA VAL A 168 21.11 -17.00 27.06
C VAL A 168 20.59 -16.25 25.83
N HIS A 169 19.84 -15.18 26.02
CA HIS A 169 19.22 -14.43 24.94
C HIS A 169 20.21 -13.56 24.12
N THR A 170 21.38 -13.26 24.69
CA THR A 170 22.49 -12.63 23.94
C THR A 170 22.97 -13.52 22.78
N LYS A 171 22.84 -14.85 22.90
CA LYS A 171 23.18 -15.78 21.80
C LYS A 171 22.28 -15.62 20.57
N VAL A 172 21.07 -15.11 20.75
CA VAL A 172 20.13 -14.80 19.67
C VAL A 172 20.06 -13.29 19.37
N GLY A 173 21.03 -12.50 19.87
CA GLY A 173 21.16 -11.07 19.58
C GLY A 173 20.31 -10.12 20.44
N ALA A 174 19.51 -10.64 21.38
CA ALA A 174 18.76 -9.79 22.32
C ALA A 174 19.67 -9.32 23.47
N TYR A 175 19.65 -8.03 23.77
CA TYR A 175 20.49 -7.45 24.83
C TYR A 175 19.75 -7.32 26.17
N ASP A 176 18.42 -7.29 26.14
CA ASP A 176 17.56 -7.17 27.31
C ASP A 176 16.15 -7.72 26.99
N GLY A 177 15.26 -7.75 27.97
CA GLY A 177 13.88 -8.16 27.77
C GLY A 177 13.01 -8.06 29.02
N PHE A 178 11.70 -8.24 28.82
CA PHE A 178 10.71 -8.22 29.88
C PHE A 178 9.77 -9.42 29.77
N HIS A 179 9.49 -10.07 30.90
CA HIS A 179 8.35 -10.96 31.06
C HIS A 179 7.12 -10.13 31.42
N TYR A 180 6.16 -10.05 30.52
CA TYR A 180 4.89 -9.39 30.77
C TYR A 180 3.82 -10.41 31.13
N SER A 181 3.14 -10.20 32.25
CA SER A 181 1.87 -10.87 32.53
C SER A 181 0.75 -9.98 32.00
N VAL A 182 -0.03 -10.48 31.04
CA VAL A 182 -1.08 -9.73 30.35
C VAL A 182 -2.43 -10.34 30.67
N LYS A 183 -3.33 -9.56 31.27
CA LYS A 183 -4.72 -9.96 31.47
C LYS A 183 -5.53 -9.62 30.21
N MET A 184 -6.07 -10.64 29.55
CA MET A 184 -6.84 -10.49 28.31
C MET A 184 -8.22 -9.88 28.59
N GLN A 185 -8.64 -8.90 27.79
CA GLN A 185 -9.90 -8.16 27.96
C GLN A 185 -11.01 -8.64 27.01
N ASP A 186 -10.64 -9.17 25.85
CA ASP A 186 -11.55 -9.73 24.85
C ASP A 186 -10.95 -11.00 24.20
N GLY A 187 -11.61 -11.48 23.15
CA GLY A 187 -11.18 -12.68 22.42
C GLY A 187 -11.47 -14.00 23.13
N ARG A 188 -10.87 -15.07 22.61
CA ARG A 188 -11.09 -16.45 23.10
C ARG A 188 -10.54 -16.67 24.50
N PHE A 189 -9.50 -15.93 24.85
CA PHE A 189 -8.78 -16.04 26.11
C PHE A 189 -9.17 -14.96 27.12
N LYS A 190 -10.35 -14.35 26.97
CA LYS A 190 -10.84 -13.31 27.87
C LYS A 190 -10.72 -13.71 29.34
N ASP A 191 -10.30 -12.77 30.17
CA ASP A 191 -10.05 -12.90 31.61
C ASP A 191 -8.89 -13.85 32.01
N SER A 192 -8.26 -14.54 31.06
CA SER A 192 -7.04 -15.30 31.31
C SER A 192 -5.81 -14.39 31.38
N ILE A 193 -4.76 -14.90 32.03
CA ILE A 193 -3.45 -14.23 32.09
C ILE A 193 -2.50 -14.99 31.16
N ILE A 194 -1.97 -14.28 30.17
CA ILE A 194 -0.97 -14.80 29.24
C ILE A 194 0.38 -14.18 29.61
N LYS A 195 1.41 -15.01 29.72
CA LYS A 195 2.78 -14.57 29.93
C LYS A 195 3.46 -14.41 28.57
N ILE A 196 4.12 -13.28 28.36
CA ILE A 196 4.78 -12.94 27.11
C ILE A 196 6.21 -12.51 27.40
N SER A 197 7.16 -13.19 26.76
CA SER A 197 8.57 -12.82 26.77
C SER A 197 8.82 -11.81 25.66
N HIS A 198 9.08 -10.55 26.02
CA HIS A 198 9.36 -9.47 25.08
C HIS A 198 10.86 -9.20 25.02
N LEU A 199 11.48 -9.63 23.92
CA LEU A 199 12.91 -9.47 23.67
C LEU A 199 13.24 -8.09 23.11
N LEU A 200 14.29 -7.45 23.63
CA LEU A 200 14.83 -6.20 23.13
C LEU A 200 16.14 -6.48 22.37
N PHE A 201 16.18 -6.09 21.10
CA PHE A 201 17.33 -6.25 20.22
C PHE A 201 18.05 -4.93 20.07
N LYS A 202 19.38 -4.97 19.99
CA LYS A 202 20.20 -3.75 19.94
C LYS A 202 19.97 -2.95 18.65
N ASP A 203 19.56 -3.65 17.60
CA ASP A 203 19.29 -3.09 16.28
C ASP A 203 17.82 -2.67 16.09
N ASP A 204 16.94 -3.00 17.05
CA ASP A 204 15.53 -2.58 17.09
C ASP A 204 15.30 -1.60 18.26
N ILE A 205 16.03 -0.49 18.24
CA ILE A 205 15.97 0.57 19.25
C ILE A 205 14.59 1.27 19.33
N LEU A 206 13.71 1.03 18.36
CA LEU A 206 12.37 1.60 18.28
C LEU A 206 11.31 0.70 18.91
N ARG A 207 11.67 -0.52 19.33
CA ARG A 207 10.73 -1.42 20.00
C ARG A 207 10.26 -0.81 21.32
N PRO A 208 8.95 -0.55 21.49
CA PRO A 208 8.46 0.16 22.66
C PRO A 208 8.55 -0.72 23.91
N ILE A 209 9.05 -0.13 25.00
CA ILE A 209 8.97 -0.73 26.34
C ILE A 209 7.60 -0.36 26.93
N TYR A 210 6.85 -1.38 27.34
CA TYR A 210 5.50 -1.22 27.86
C TYR A 210 5.51 -1.17 29.39
N LYS A 211 4.53 -0.47 29.96
CA LYS A 211 4.40 -0.29 31.41
C LYS A 211 3.18 -1.04 31.95
N VAL A 212 3.23 -1.35 33.24
CA VAL A 212 2.06 -1.87 33.96
C VAL A 212 0.90 -0.87 33.83
N GLY A 213 -0.27 -1.38 33.45
CA GLY A 213 -1.46 -0.59 33.14
C GLY A 213 -1.66 -0.26 31.67
N ASP A 214 -0.65 -0.47 30.81
CA ASP A 214 -0.81 -0.23 29.36
C ASP A 214 -1.79 -1.25 28.75
N SER A 215 -2.72 -0.73 27.95
CA SER A 215 -3.59 -1.56 27.11
C SER A 215 -2.87 -1.85 25.80
N ILE A 216 -2.77 -3.13 25.44
CA ILE A 216 -1.99 -3.64 24.31
C ILE A 216 -2.82 -4.63 23.47
N PHE A 217 -2.38 -4.87 22.25
CA PHE A 217 -2.84 -5.98 21.42
C PHE A 217 -1.83 -7.11 21.47
N VAL A 218 -2.33 -8.30 21.82
CA VAL A 218 -1.58 -9.55 21.81
C VAL A 218 -2.03 -10.35 20.59
N GLY A 219 -1.10 -10.74 19.75
CA GLY A 219 -1.33 -11.70 18.68
C GLY A 219 -0.83 -13.07 19.09
N TYR A 220 -1.57 -14.11 18.73
CA TYR A 220 -1.25 -15.50 19.07
C TYR A 220 -1.75 -16.44 17.97
N ILE A 221 -1.12 -17.61 17.89
CA ILE A 221 -1.57 -18.73 17.06
C ILE A 221 -2.34 -19.70 17.95
N ILE A 222 -3.39 -20.31 17.44
CA ILE A 222 -4.13 -21.33 18.19
C ILE A 222 -3.40 -22.66 17.98
N GLY A 223 -2.86 -23.23 19.06
CA GLY A 223 -2.30 -24.58 19.06
C GLY A 223 -3.37 -25.65 18.82
N ASN A 224 -2.96 -26.85 18.41
CA ASN A 224 -3.87 -27.99 18.21
C ASN A 224 -4.65 -28.40 19.50
N ASP A 225 -4.13 -28.00 20.66
CA ASP A 225 -4.71 -28.16 21.99
C ASP A 225 -5.65 -27.00 22.40
N GLY A 226 -5.83 -26.00 21.54
CA GLY A 226 -6.62 -24.81 21.81
C GLY A 226 -5.93 -23.76 22.69
N SER A 227 -4.64 -23.92 23.02
CA SER A 227 -3.86 -22.95 23.79
C SER A 227 -3.27 -21.84 22.89
N PRO A 228 -2.97 -20.65 23.45
CA PRO A 228 -2.28 -19.60 22.69
C PRO A 228 -0.81 -19.97 22.55
N LYS A 229 -0.41 -20.34 21.33
CA LYS A 229 0.99 -20.52 20.93
C LYS A 229 1.60 -19.18 20.50
N ASP A 230 2.87 -19.01 20.87
CA ASP A 230 3.72 -17.87 20.52
C ASP A 230 3.05 -16.50 20.70
N PRO A 231 2.51 -16.19 21.90
CA PRO A 231 1.87 -14.91 22.12
C PRO A 231 2.90 -13.78 22.05
N ALA A 232 2.64 -12.79 21.20
CA ALA A 232 3.50 -11.64 20.99
C ALA A 232 2.72 -10.33 21.13
N ILE A 233 3.38 -9.29 21.64
CA ILE A 233 2.80 -7.94 21.72
C ILE A 233 2.97 -7.25 20.36
N TYR A 234 1.85 -6.91 19.71
CA TYR A 234 1.83 -6.22 18.41
C TYR A 234 1.83 -4.70 18.55
N GLY A 235 1.37 -4.17 19.68
CA GLY A 235 1.40 -2.74 19.93
C GLY A 235 0.39 -2.28 20.97
N ILE A 236 0.39 -0.98 21.22
CA ILE A 236 -0.56 -0.32 22.13
C ILE A 236 -1.96 -0.33 21.53
N ASN A 237 -2.97 -0.56 22.36
CA ASN A 237 -4.37 -0.43 22.02
C ASN A 237 -4.75 1.05 21.82
N ARG A 238 -4.96 1.45 20.57
CA ARG A 238 -5.30 2.83 20.18
C ARG A 238 -6.80 3.07 19.99
N SER A 239 -7.64 2.08 20.33
CA SER A 239 -9.08 2.09 20.03
C SER A 239 -9.80 3.28 20.64
N LEU A 240 -9.53 3.59 21.92
CA LEU A 240 -10.21 4.68 22.63
C LEU A 240 -9.89 6.07 22.03
N PRO A 241 -8.62 6.49 21.85
CA PRO A 241 -8.30 7.74 21.18
C PRO A 241 -8.90 7.87 19.78
N ILE A 242 -8.90 6.77 19.00
CA ILE A 242 -9.49 6.75 17.65
C ILE A 242 -11.00 6.99 17.71
N ILE A 243 -11.71 6.30 18.62
CA ILE A 243 -13.16 6.47 18.78
C ILE A 243 -13.49 7.90 19.22
N LEU A 244 -12.73 8.47 20.16
CA LEU A 244 -12.93 9.85 20.61
C LEU A 244 -12.74 10.85 19.47
N LEU A 245 -11.70 10.69 18.65
CA LEU A 245 -11.47 11.53 17.48
C LEU A 245 -12.58 11.38 16.45
N LEU A 246 -13.05 10.15 16.21
CA LEU A 246 -14.14 9.86 15.29
C LEU A 246 -15.46 10.51 15.74
N VAL A 247 -15.79 10.40 17.04
CA VAL A 247 -16.98 11.04 17.62
C VAL A 247 -16.88 12.56 17.51
N LEU A 248 -15.70 13.14 17.78
CA LEU A 248 -15.48 14.57 17.65
C LEU A 248 -15.68 15.05 16.20
N PHE A 249 -15.12 14.32 15.24
CA PHE A 249 -15.24 14.61 13.81
C PHE A 249 -16.70 14.51 13.33
N ILE A 250 -17.36 13.37 13.59
CA ILE A 250 -18.76 13.14 13.21
C ILE A 250 -19.68 14.19 13.88
N GLY A 251 -19.46 14.45 15.17
CA GLY A 251 -20.19 15.46 15.93
C GLY A 251 -20.04 16.85 15.33
N GLY A 252 -18.82 17.26 14.97
CA GLY A 252 -18.55 18.54 14.31
C GLY A 252 -19.22 18.67 12.93
N VAL A 253 -19.14 17.64 12.09
CA VAL A 253 -19.76 17.61 10.76
C VAL A 253 -21.29 17.70 10.87
N ILE A 254 -21.91 16.98 11.80
CA ILE A 254 -23.36 17.02 12.01
C ILE A 254 -23.79 18.35 12.64
N ALA A 255 -23.02 18.90 13.59
CA ALA A 255 -23.34 20.18 14.21
C ALA A 255 -23.34 21.34 13.20
N LEU A 256 -22.35 21.38 12.30
CA LEU A 256 -22.22 22.42 11.28
C LEU A 256 -23.11 22.16 10.05
N GLY A 257 -23.11 20.93 9.54
CA GLY A 257 -23.79 20.54 8.30
C GLY A 257 -25.24 20.09 8.48
N ARG A 258 -25.70 19.82 9.70
CA ARG A 258 -27.02 19.25 10.03
C ARG A 258 -27.30 18.01 9.17
N LEU A 259 -28.46 17.95 8.51
CA LEU A 259 -28.85 16.86 7.63
C LEU A 259 -27.88 16.69 6.44
N LYS A 260 -27.35 17.79 5.87
CA LYS A 260 -26.34 17.71 4.81
C LYS A 260 -25.02 17.12 5.32
N GLY A 261 -24.67 17.38 6.57
CA GLY A 261 -23.54 16.73 7.25
C GLY A 261 -23.72 15.22 7.34
N VAL A 262 -24.90 14.75 7.76
CA VAL A 262 -25.23 13.31 7.80
C VAL A 262 -25.14 12.67 6.42
N LEU A 263 -25.70 13.31 5.39
CA LEU A 263 -25.63 12.82 4.00
C LEU A 263 -24.18 12.75 3.48
N SER A 264 -23.33 13.72 3.84
CA SER A 264 -21.91 13.70 3.49
C SER A 264 -21.17 12.53 4.14
N LEU A 265 -21.41 12.27 5.43
CA LEU A 265 -20.84 11.11 6.13
C LEU A 265 -21.32 9.78 5.54
N ALA A 266 -22.59 9.69 5.14
CA ALA A 266 -23.13 8.49 4.47
C ALA A 266 -22.48 8.27 3.10
N ALA A 267 -22.25 9.33 2.32
CA ALA A 267 -21.55 9.25 1.04
C ALA A 267 -20.07 8.83 1.20
N LEU A 268 -19.38 9.37 2.20
CA LEU A 268 -18.02 8.95 2.56
C LEU A 268 -17.97 7.47 2.94
N PHE A 269 -18.91 7.02 3.79
CA PHE A 269 -19.00 5.61 4.18
C PHE A 269 -19.22 4.68 2.98
N ILE A 270 -20.09 5.07 2.03
CA ILE A 270 -20.31 4.28 0.81
C ILE A 270 -19.05 4.25 -0.08
N THR A 271 -18.33 5.36 -0.19
CA THR A 271 -17.07 5.41 -0.94
C THR A 271 -16.04 4.44 -0.35
N ILE A 272 -15.88 4.44 0.97
CA ILE A 272 -15.01 3.49 1.68
C ILE A 272 -15.50 2.06 1.46
N LEU A 273 -16.81 1.81 1.58
CA LEU A 273 -17.41 0.49 1.39
C LEU A 273 -17.15 -0.07 -0.02
N LEU A 274 -17.22 0.77 -1.06
CA LEU A 274 -16.89 0.35 -2.43
C LEU A 274 -15.43 -0.08 -2.56
N ILE A 275 -14.50 0.54 -1.82
CA ILE A 275 -13.10 0.10 -1.83
C ILE A 275 -12.99 -1.31 -1.22
N PHE A 276 -13.59 -1.54 -0.04
CA PHE A 276 -13.45 -2.82 0.66
C PHE A 276 -14.27 -3.97 0.06
N VAL A 277 -15.43 -3.68 -0.52
CA VAL A 277 -16.35 -4.72 -1.03
C VAL A 277 -16.17 -4.96 -2.52
N LEU A 278 -15.73 -3.96 -3.29
CA LEU A 278 -15.60 -4.07 -4.74
C LEU A 278 -14.14 -3.99 -5.21
N PHE A 279 -13.39 -2.95 -4.84
CA PHE A 279 -12.02 -2.75 -5.34
C PHE A 279 -11.05 -3.84 -4.87
N ILE A 280 -10.94 -4.04 -3.55
CA ILE A 280 -10.00 -5.00 -2.96
C ILE A 280 -10.30 -6.43 -3.41
N PRO A 281 -11.55 -6.94 -3.31
CA PRO A 281 -11.84 -8.30 -3.76
C PRO A 281 -11.63 -8.50 -5.25
N ALA A 282 -11.90 -7.49 -6.10
CA ALA A 282 -11.63 -7.61 -7.54
C ALA A 282 -10.14 -7.77 -7.85
N ILE A 283 -9.27 -7.02 -7.16
CA ILE A 283 -7.81 -7.16 -7.31
C ILE A 283 -7.33 -8.52 -6.83
N ILE A 284 -7.84 -9.00 -5.69
CA ILE A 284 -7.51 -10.33 -5.18
C ILE A 284 -7.88 -11.43 -6.19
N ASN A 285 -8.97 -11.24 -6.93
CA ASN A 285 -9.41 -12.15 -8.01
C ASN A 285 -8.67 -11.96 -9.35
N GLY A 286 -7.66 -11.09 -9.40
CA GLY A 286 -6.80 -10.89 -10.58
C GLY A 286 -7.31 -9.86 -11.59
N ALA A 287 -8.32 -9.06 -11.26
CA ALA A 287 -8.75 -7.96 -12.14
C ALA A 287 -7.66 -6.86 -12.21
N SER A 288 -7.56 -6.19 -13.36
CA SER A 288 -6.67 -5.03 -13.52
C SER A 288 -6.96 -3.95 -12.47
N PRO A 289 -5.99 -3.63 -11.57
CA PRO A 289 -6.22 -2.64 -10.52
C PRO A 289 -6.60 -1.27 -11.08
N LEU A 290 -5.89 -0.81 -12.12
CA LEU A 290 -6.08 0.51 -12.71
C LEU A 290 -7.49 0.67 -13.28
N PHE A 291 -7.98 -0.36 -13.98
CA PHE A 291 -9.34 -0.39 -14.50
C PHE A 291 -10.37 -0.36 -13.36
N MET A 292 -10.17 -1.19 -12.33
CA MET A 292 -11.06 -1.22 -11.17
C MET A 292 -11.07 0.09 -10.40
N ALA A 293 -9.97 0.83 -10.36
CA ALA A 293 -9.90 2.16 -9.77
C ALA A 293 -10.84 3.13 -10.50
N VAL A 294 -10.84 3.14 -11.84
CA VAL A 294 -11.75 3.95 -12.65
C VAL A 294 -13.21 3.57 -12.41
N VAL A 295 -13.53 2.27 -12.40
CA VAL A 295 -14.90 1.80 -12.14
C VAL A 295 -15.39 2.24 -10.76
N VAL A 296 -14.59 1.98 -9.72
CA VAL A 296 -14.93 2.31 -8.33
C VAL A 296 -15.05 3.82 -8.16
N ALA A 297 -14.17 4.60 -8.80
CA ALA A 297 -14.22 6.04 -8.75
C ALA A 297 -15.52 6.61 -9.34
N ILE A 298 -15.89 6.14 -10.54
CA ILE A 298 -17.13 6.56 -11.19
C ILE A 298 -18.34 6.16 -10.33
N LEU A 299 -18.39 4.92 -9.82
CA LEU A 299 -19.47 4.46 -8.94
C LEU A 299 -19.56 5.27 -7.64
N ALA A 300 -18.43 5.56 -7.01
CA ALA A 300 -18.36 6.36 -5.79
C ALA A 300 -18.84 7.80 -6.05
N SER A 301 -18.43 8.40 -7.17
CA SER A 301 -18.88 9.75 -7.55
C SER A 301 -20.38 9.82 -7.82
N VAL A 302 -20.93 8.83 -8.52
CA VAL A 302 -22.38 8.71 -8.78
C VAL A 302 -23.12 8.58 -7.46
N ALA A 303 -22.72 7.65 -6.59
CA ALA A 303 -23.35 7.46 -5.29
C ALA A 303 -23.31 8.75 -4.45
N THR A 304 -22.14 9.38 -4.38
CA THR A 304 -21.92 10.61 -3.60
C THR A 304 -22.79 11.76 -4.10
N PHE A 305 -22.79 12.05 -5.41
CA PHE A 305 -23.59 13.15 -5.94
C PHE A 305 -25.09 12.89 -5.86
N LEU A 306 -25.54 11.63 -6.04
CA LEU A 306 -26.94 11.28 -5.84
C LEU A 306 -27.40 11.43 -4.39
N ILE A 307 -26.56 11.09 -3.41
CA ILE A 307 -26.89 11.24 -1.99
C ILE A 307 -26.94 12.71 -1.59
N ILE A 308 -25.97 13.51 -2.05
CA ILE A 308 -25.82 14.91 -1.62
C ILE A 308 -26.78 15.83 -2.39
N SER A 309 -26.85 15.68 -3.71
CA SER A 309 -27.57 16.60 -4.61
C SER A 309 -28.80 15.98 -5.27
N GLY A 310 -29.07 14.68 -5.06
CA GLY A 310 -30.21 13.99 -5.66
C GLY A 310 -30.03 13.71 -7.15
N PHE A 311 -31.09 13.20 -7.79
CA PHE A 311 -31.16 13.01 -9.24
C PHE A 311 -31.40 14.35 -9.94
N THR A 312 -30.34 15.12 -10.12
CA THR A 312 -30.37 16.45 -10.75
C THR A 312 -29.40 16.53 -11.92
N PHE A 313 -29.65 17.47 -12.84
CA PHE A 313 -28.72 17.79 -13.93
C PHE A 313 -27.36 18.26 -13.41
N LYS A 314 -27.32 18.86 -12.22
CA LYS A 314 -26.10 19.17 -11.46
C LYS A 314 -25.30 17.91 -11.12
N SER A 315 -25.93 16.89 -10.53
CA SER A 315 -25.26 15.63 -10.23
C SER A 315 -24.75 14.96 -11.51
N LEU A 316 -25.54 15.00 -12.58
CA LEU A 316 -25.17 14.41 -13.86
C LEU A 316 -23.96 15.11 -14.51
N SER A 317 -23.97 16.44 -14.57
CA SER A 317 -22.84 17.21 -15.13
C SER A 317 -21.57 17.04 -14.30
N ALA A 318 -21.69 17.01 -12.97
CA ALA A 318 -20.57 16.74 -12.06
C ALA A 318 -20.00 15.33 -12.26
N THR A 319 -20.86 14.30 -12.35
CA THR A 319 -20.40 12.92 -12.61
C THR A 319 -19.65 12.83 -13.94
N ILE A 320 -20.22 13.34 -15.03
CA ILE A 320 -19.59 13.19 -16.35
C ILE A 320 -18.28 13.99 -16.41
N GLY A 321 -18.27 15.21 -15.86
CA GLY A 321 -17.07 16.05 -15.80
C GLY A 321 -15.94 15.41 -14.98
N LEU A 322 -16.27 14.83 -13.82
CA LEU A 322 -15.32 14.07 -13.00
C LEU A 322 -14.84 12.82 -13.74
N SER A 323 -15.73 12.05 -14.35
CA SER A 323 -15.36 10.84 -15.09
C SER A 323 -14.35 11.15 -16.20
N LEU A 324 -14.53 12.24 -16.94
CA LEU A 324 -13.58 12.69 -17.96
C LEU A 324 -12.22 13.04 -17.36
N GLY A 325 -12.21 13.84 -16.28
CA GLY A 325 -10.97 14.19 -15.60
C GLY A 325 -10.24 12.97 -15.03
N PHE A 326 -10.98 12.04 -14.42
CA PHE A 326 -10.45 10.82 -13.82
C PHE A 326 -9.89 9.85 -14.87
N ILE A 327 -10.58 9.67 -16.00
CA ILE A 327 -10.09 8.85 -17.12
C ILE A 327 -8.80 9.44 -17.69
N ILE A 328 -8.71 10.77 -17.82
CA ILE A 328 -7.49 11.41 -18.30
C ILE A 328 -6.36 11.24 -17.28
N SER A 329 -6.62 11.37 -15.98
CA SER A 329 -5.63 11.04 -14.95
C SER A 329 -5.18 9.58 -15.03
N ALA A 330 -6.10 8.64 -15.24
CA ALA A 330 -5.76 7.23 -15.38
C ALA A 330 -4.88 6.96 -16.61
N LEU A 331 -5.14 7.66 -17.72
CA LEU A 331 -4.30 7.58 -18.91
C LEU A 331 -2.92 8.19 -18.66
N LEU A 332 -2.85 9.34 -17.98
CA LEU A 332 -1.60 10.03 -17.68
C LEU A 332 -0.73 9.23 -16.70
N VAL A 333 -1.30 8.66 -15.64
CA VAL A 333 -0.52 7.84 -14.69
C VAL A 333 0.03 6.60 -15.38
N PHE A 334 -0.73 6.01 -16.31
CA PHE A 334 -0.26 4.87 -17.09
C PHE A 334 0.91 5.26 -18.01
N ILE A 335 0.71 6.27 -18.87
CA ILE A 335 1.72 6.70 -19.85
C ILE A 335 2.99 7.20 -19.15
N PHE A 336 2.86 8.17 -18.24
CA PHE A 336 4.02 8.77 -17.59
C PHE A 336 4.66 7.82 -16.58
N GLY A 337 3.87 6.98 -15.91
CA GLY A 337 4.41 5.95 -15.02
C GLY A 337 5.25 4.91 -15.80
N GLU A 338 4.82 4.54 -17.00
CA GLU A 338 5.59 3.66 -17.89
C GLU A 338 6.85 4.36 -18.44
N MET A 339 6.73 5.61 -18.89
CA MET A 339 7.87 6.41 -19.37
C MET A 339 8.94 6.64 -18.28
N MET A 340 8.52 6.76 -17.02
CA MET A 340 9.43 6.89 -15.87
C MET A 340 9.94 5.55 -15.34
N GLY A 341 9.45 4.42 -15.87
CA GLY A 341 9.87 3.09 -15.43
C GLY A 341 9.46 2.73 -14.00
N ILE A 342 8.43 3.37 -13.44
CA ILE A 342 8.00 3.16 -12.04
C ILE A 342 7.57 1.70 -11.86
N THR A 343 8.22 0.98 -10.96
CA THR A 343 7.96 -0.44 -10.67
C THR A 343 7.01 -0.61 -9.49
N GLY A 344 7.08 0.31 -8.52
CA GLY A 344 6.40 0.23 -7.22
C GLY A 344 7.10 -0.66 -6.20
N ILE A 345 8.24 -1.28 -6.55
CA ILE A 345 8.99 -2.19 -5.67
C ILE A 345 9.79 -1.41 -4.61
N MET A 346 10.07 -0.13 -4.87
CA MET A 346 10.76 0.74 -3.91
C MET A 346 9.89 1.14 -2.72
N ASN A 347 8.58 0.89 -2.79
CA ASN A 347 7.65 1.06 -1.69
C ASN A 347 7.60 -0.23 -0.84
N ASN A 348 7.96 -0.14 0.45
CA ASN A 348 8.05 -1.30 1.35
C ASN A 348 6.72 -2.08 1.48
N ASP A 349 5.58 -1.40 1.43
CA ASP A 349 4.27 -2.05 1.55
C ASP A 349 3.96 -2.86 0.29
N LEU A 350 4.19 -2.27 -0.88
CA LEU A 350 4.01 -2.93 -2.17
C LEU A 350 5.03 -4.05 -2.39
N LYS A 351 6.26 -3.87 -1.92
CA LYS A 351 7.30 -4.89 -1.91
C LYS A 351 6.88 -6.10 -1.07
N THR A 352 6.39 -5.85 0.15
CA THR A 352 5.82 -6.90 1.02
C THR A 352 4.64 -7.61 0.37
N LEU A 353 3.78 -6.87 -0.32
CA LEU A 353 2.65 -7.42 -1.04
C LEU A 353 3.11 -8.32 -2.22
N ALA A 354 4.12 -7.89 -2.98
CA ALA A 354 4.73 -8.68 -4.05
C ALA A 354 5.32 -9.99 -3.53
N TYR A 355 5.98 -9.96 -2.36
CA TYR A 355 6.51 -11.17 -1.71
C TYR A 355 5.42 -12.11 -1.22
N THR A 356 4.28 -11.56 -0.78
CA THR A 356 3.14 -12.38 -0.33
C THR A 356 2.46 -13.07 -1.50
N ASN A 357 2.31 -12.37 -2.63
CA ASN A 357 1.75 -12.94 -3.84
C ASN A 357 2.33 -12.29 -5.10
N SER A 358 3.15 -13.05 -5.80
CA SER A 358 3.81 -12.65 -7.05
C SER A 358 2.85 -12.40 -8.22
N THR A 359 1.58 -12.79 -8.12
CA THR A 359 0.59 -12.56 -9.21
C THR A 359 -0.05 -11.18 -9.13
N PHE A 360 0.16 -10.42 -8.04
CA PHE A 360 -0.40 -9.08 -7.93
C PHE A 360 0.35 -8.09 -8.80
N ASN A 361 -0.40 -7.32 -9.57
CA ASN A 361 0.12 -6.19 -10.33
C ASN A 361 0.40 -5.01 -9.38
N VAL A 362 1.53 -5.04 -8.68
CA VAL A 362 1.91 -4.03 -7.69
C VAL A 362 2.02 -2.61 -8.27
N ARG A 363 2.52 -2.49 -9.50
CA ARG A 363 2.54 -1.23 -10.26
C ARG A 363 1.12 -0.72 -10.49
N GLY A 364 0.21 -1.59 -10.93
CA GLY A 364 -1.20 -1.25 -11.12
C GLY A 364 -1.87 -0.82 -9.82
N ILE A 365 -1.56 -1.49 -8.70
CA ILE A 365 -2.07 -1.14 -7.37
C ILE A 365 -1.55 0.26 -6.97
N LEU A 366 -0.27 0.54 -7.21
CA LEU A 366 0.30 1.86 -6.98
C LEU A 366 -0.43 2.95 -7.76
N PHE A 367 -0.55 2.78 -9.09
CA PHE A 367 -1.23 3.75 -9.94
C PHE A 367 -2.71 3.93 -9.55
N SER A 368 -3.36 2.85 -9.12
CA SER A 368 -4.72 2.91 -8.60
C SER A 368 -4.81 3.70 -7.30
N GLY A 369 -3.86 3.51 -6.38
CA GLY A 369 -3.76 4.27 -5.14
C GLY A 369 -3.58 5.77 -5.38
N ILE A 370 -2.72 6.13 -6.35
CA ILE A 370 -2.54 7.53 -6.80
C ILE A 370 -3.88 8.14 -7.24
N LEU A 371 -4.65 7.43 -8.06
CA LEU A 371 -5.93 7.93 -8.58
C LEU A 371 -7.01 8.00 -7.50
N ILE A 372 -7.14 6.95 -6.68
CA ILE A 372 -8.13 6.91 -5.59
C ILE A 372 -7.83 8.01 -4.57
N GLY A 373 -6.57 8.32 -4.29
CA GLY A 373 -6.19 9.45 -3.43
C GLY A 373 -6.70 10.80 -3.95
N ALA A 374 -6.70 11.00 -5.28
CA ALA A 374 -7.10 12.26 -5.89
C ALA A 374 -8.62 12.43 -6.06
N ILE A 375 -9.40 11.35 -5.96
CA ILE A 375 -10.83 11.38 -6.29
C ILE A 375 -11.63 12.36 -5.43
N GLY A 376 -11.31 12.47 -4.13
CA GLY A 376 -12.03 13.33 -3.21
C GLY A 376 -11.96 14.79 -3.63
N ALA A 377 -10.74 15.27 -3.93
CA ALA A 377 -10.51 16.62 -4.44
C ALA A 377 -11.23 16.85 -5.78
N MET A 378 -11.25 15.86 -6.67
CA MET A 378 -11.99 15.95 -7.93
C MET A 378 -13.51 16.02 -7.72
N MET A 379 -14.06 15.27 -6.76
CA MET A 379 -15.47 15.33 -6.42
C MET A 379 -15.87 16.73 -5.92
N ASP A 380 -15.05 17.33 -5.06
CA ASP A 380 -15.27 18.67 -4.53
C ASP A 380 -15.28 19.72 -5.64
N VAL A 381 -14.33 19.63 -6.57
CA VAL A 381 -14.27 20.53 -7.73
C VAL A 381 -15.47 20.34 -8.64
N ALA A 382 -15.81 19.10 -9.01
CA ALA A 382 -16.92 18.81 -9.91
C ALA A 382 -18.25 19.34 -9.35
N ILE A 383 -18.55 19.05 -8.07
CA ILE A 383 -19.81 19.53 -7.48
C ILE A 383 -19.82 21.04 -7.30
N SER A 384 -18.67 21.66 -7.01
CA SER A 384 -18.55 23.12 -6.91
C SER A 384 -18.80 23.78 -8.25
N MET A 385 -18.21 23.27 -9.35
CA MET A 385 -18.44 23.82 -10.69
C MET A 385 -19.89 23.67 -11.13
N ALA A 386 -20.50 22.50 -10.91
CA ALA A 386 -21.90 22.28 -11.23
C ALA A 386 -22.82 23.20 -10.41
N SER A 387 -22.50 23.43 -9.13
CA SER A 387 -23.21 24.39 -8.27
C SER A 387 -23.08 25.82 -8.77
N THR A 388 -21.87 26.24 -9.15
CA THR A 388 -21.60 27.59 -9.65
C THR A 388 -22.43 27.89 -10.89
N VAL A 389 -22.49 26.96 -11.86
CA VAL A 389 -23.30 27.15 -13.06
C VAL A 389 -24.79 27.26 -12.72
N GLU A 390 -25.27 26.43 -11.78
CA GLU A 390 -26.66 26.46 -11.32
C GLU A 390 -27.01 27.82 -10.69
N GLU A 391 -26.15 28.34 -9.80
CA GLU A 391 -26.36 29.62 -9.14
C GLU A 391 -26.25 30.80 -10.11
N LEU A 392 -25.31 30.78 -11.06
CA LEU A 392 -25.22 31.79 -12.12
C LEU A 392 -26.49 31.82 -12.99
N ARG A 393 -27.07 30.64 -13.29
CA ARG A 393 -28.32 30.54 -14.05
C ARG A 393 -29.52 31.07 -13.25
N LYS A 394 -29.58 30.83 -11.94
CA LYS A 394 -30.62 31.39 -11.07
C LYS A 394 -30.49 32.90 -10.92
N ALA A 395 -29.27 33.41 -10.81
CA ALA A 395 -28.99 34.83 -10.66
C ALA A 395 -29.35 35.64 -11.92
N ASN A 396 -29.10 35.08 -13.11
CA ASN A 396 -29.50 35.70 -14.37
C ASN A 396 -30.02 34.66 -15.37
N PRO A 397 -31.36 34.47 -15.45
CA PRO A 397 -31.99 33.54 -16.38
C PRO A 397 -31.76 33.85 -17.87
N ASN A 398 -31.34 35.07 -18.20
CA ASN A 398 -31.10 35.50 -19.58
C ASN A 398 -29.71 35.11 -20.10
N TYR A 399 -28.84 34.52 -19.26
CA TYR A 399 -27.53 34.09 -19.73
C TYR A 399 -27.64 32.98 -20.78
N THR A 400 -26.94 33.19 -21.89
CA THR A 400 -26.71 32.13 -22.88
C THR A 400 -25.80 31.03 -22.30
N PRO A 401 -25.88 29.77 -22.79
CA PRO A 401 -25.00 28.69 -22.36
C PRO A 401 -23.51 29.05 -22.43
N THR A 402 -23.10 29.79 -23.47
CA THR A 402 -21.72 30.26 -23.62
C THR A 402 -21.32 31.27 -22.53
N GLN A 403 -22.22 32.20 -22.18
CA GLN A 403 -21.97 33.14 -21.08
C GLN A 403 -21.90 32.42 -19.73
N LEU A 404 -22.76 31.44 -19.48
CA LEU A 404 -22.67 30.60 -18.28
C LEU A 404 -21.33 29.85 -18.21
N PHE A 405 -20.88 29.30 -19.34
CA PHE A 405 -19.61 28.58 -19.42
C PHE A 405 -18.42 29.50 -19.13
N VAL A 406 -18.33 30.67 -19.78
CA VAL A 406 -17.24 31.63 -19.56
C VAL A 406 -17.25 32.17 -18.13
N SER A 407 -18.41 32.54 -17.61
CA SER A 407 -18.54 33.06 -16.24
C SER A 407 -18.20 32.01 -15.19
N SER A 408 -18.66 30.77 -15.36
CA SER A 408 -18.29 29.67 -14.44
C SER A 408 -16.82 29.31 -14.54
N LEU A 409 -16.21 29.34 -15.73
CA LEU A 409 -14.77 29.15 -15.88
C LEU A 409 -13.96 30.22 -15.15
N ASN A 410 -14.41 31.48 -15.13
CA ASN A 410 -13.72 32.52 -14.37
C ASN A 410 -13.71 32.23 -12.86
N VAL A 411 -14.82 31.73 -12.30
CA VAL A 411 -14.85 31.23 -10.91
C VAL A 411 -13.96 30.00 -10.75
N GLY A 412 -13.95 29.10 -11.74
CA GLY A 412 -13.12 27.91 -11.76
C GLY A 412 -11.62 28.21 -11.69
N LYS A 413 -11.15 29.33 -12.26
CA LYS A 413 -9.75 29.75 -12.18
C LYS A 413 -9.29 30.00 -10.74
N ASP A 414 -10.16 30.57 -9.91
CA ASP A 414 -9.86 30.81 -8.49
C ASP A 414 -9.84 29.51 -7.69
N LEU A 415 -10.73 28.57 -8.03
CA LEU A 415 -10.75 27.23 -7.43
C LEU A 415 -9.52 26.40 -7.82
N LEU A 416 -8.98 26.59 -9.02
CA LEU A 416 -7.77 25.85 -9.45
C LEU A 416 -6.58 26.11 -8.54
N GLY A 417 -6.27 27.39 -8.28
CA GLY A 417 -5.09 27.74 -7.50
C GLY A 417 -5.15 27.18 -6.08
N THR A 418 -6.33 27.24 -5.45
CA THR A 418 -6.51 26.74 -4.09
C THR A 418 -6.47 25.21 -4.04
N MET A 419 -7.14 24.51 -4.95
CA MET A 419 -7.22 23.05 -4.95
C MET A 419 -5.91 22.36 -5.34
N VAL A 420 -5.15 22.93 -6.30
CA VAL A 420 -3.82 22.40 -6.65
C VAL A 420 -2.87 22.49 -5.45
N ASN A 421 -2.86 23.62 -4.75
CA ASN A 421 -2.05 23.78 -3.55
C ASN A 421 -2.45 22.78 -2.46
N THR A 422 -3.75 22.59 -2.23
CA THR A 422 -4.24 21.62 -1.25
C THR A 422 -3.77 20.20 -1.57
N LEU A 423 -3.86 19.77 -2.83
CA LEU A 423 -3.48 18.41 -3.22
C LEU A 423 -1.96 18.18 -3.12
N ILE A 424 -1.17 19.13 -3.63
CA ILE A 424 0.30 19.05 -3.56
C ILE A 424 0.76 19.04 -2.10
N LEU A 425 0.24 19.95 -1.26
CA LEU A 425 0.61 19.99 0.16
C LEU A 425 0.16 18.74 0.93
N ALA A 426 -1.00 18.17 0.61
CA ALA A 426 -1.46 16.93 1.23
C ALA A 426 -0.50 15.76 0.93
N TYR A 427 -0.06 15.61 -0.32
CA TYR A 427 0.86 14.55 -0.71
C TYR A 427 2.30 14.81 -0.26
N THR A 428 2.80 16.04 -0.39
CA THR A 428 4.10 16.43 0.17
C THR A 428 4.13 16.21 1.69
N GLY A 429 3.04 16.53 2.38
CA GLY A 429 2.86 16.27 3.81
C GLY A 429 2.96 14.78 4.17
N ALA A 430 2.32 13.92 3.39
CA ALA A 430 2.42 12.47 3.56
C ALA A 430 3.83 11.94 3.26
N ALA A 431 4.54 12.56 2.32
CA ALA A 431 5.90 12.21 1.92
C ALA A 431 7.00 12.81 2.81
N LEU A 432 6.66 13.63 3.82
CA LEU A 432 7.64 14.32 4.68
C LEU A 432 8.71 13.40 5.28
N PRO A 433 8.40 12.20 5.82
CA PRO A 433 9.44 11.31 6.35
C PRO A 433 10.49 10.94 5.31
N PHE A 434 10.07 10.67 4.06
CA PHE A 434 10.98 10.38 2.96
C PHE A 434 11.80 11.61 2.58
N ILE A 435 11.17 12.79 2.51
CA ILE A 435 11.88 14.05 2.20
C ILE A 435 12.98 14.31 3.24
N ILE A 436 12.71 14.09 4.53
CA ILE A 436 13.70 14.23 5.60
C ILE A 436 14.82 13.19 5.46
N LEU A 437 14.48 11.93 5.19
CA LEU A 437 15.48 10.87 4.99
C LEU A 437 16.44 11.24 3.85
N ILE A 438 15.90 11.68 2.71
CA ILE A 438 16.70 12.15 1.58
C ILE A 438 17.54 13.37 1.97
N TYR A 439 16.97 14.33 2.71
CA TYR A 439 17.71 15.50 3.17
C TYR A 439 18.89 15.14 4.08
N LEU A 440 18.76 14.09 4.91
CA LEU A 440 19.84 13.61 5.79
C LEU A 440 20.86 12.75 5.06
N GLN A 441 20.44 11.97 4.07
CA GLN A 441 21.29 11.00 3.37
C GLN A 441 22.12 11.65 2.25
N TYR A 442 21.62 12.70 1.61
CA TYR A 442 22.28 13.35 0.49
C TYR A 442 22.95 14.66 0.91
N THR A 443 24.24 14.78 0.57
CA THR A 443 25.02 16.01 0.84
C THR A 443 24.61 17.11 -0.14
N SER A 444 24.83 18.39 0.21
CA SER A 444 24.62 19.56 -0.67
C SER A 444 25.34 19.50 -2.02
N ALA A 445 26.29 18.56 -2.21
CA ALA A 445 27.00 18.33 -3.45
C ALA A 445 26.24 17.41 -4.43
N THR A 446 25.21 16.69 -3.98
CA THR A 446 24.39 15.85 -4.87
C THR A 446 23.51 16.73 -5.76
N PRO A 447 23.58 16.59 -7.10
CA PRO A 447 22.70 17.32 -7.99
C PRO A 447 21.22 17.05 -7.68
N LEU A 448 20.40 18.09 -7.61
CA LEU A 448 18.96 17.97 -7.37
C LEU A 448 18.29 17.01 -8.37
N LEU A 449 18.75 17.00 -9.62
CA LEU A 449 18.27 16.09 -10.66
C LEU A 449 18.45 14.61 -10.31
N ASN A 450 19.48 14.24 -9.54
CA ASN A 450 19.69 12.87 -9.10
C ASN A 450 18.67 12.49 -8.02
N ILE A 451 18.36 13.42 -7.12
CA ILE A 451 17.36 13.23 -6.07
C ILE A 451 15.96 13.09 -6.69
N LEU A 452 15.63 13.90 -7.70
CA LEU A 452 14.34 13.83 -8.40
C LEU A 452 14.16 12.52 -9.17
N ASN A 453 15.26 11.92 -9.66
CA ASN A 453 15.24 10.63 -10.35
C ASN A 453 15.05 9.41 -9.43
N LEU A 454 15.03 9.60 -8.10
CA LEU A 454 14.71 8.51 -7.20
C LEU A 454 13.26 8.09 -7.40
N GLU A 455 13.00 6.78 -7.55
CA GLU A 455 11.67 6.25 -7.86
C GLU A 455 10.62 6.71 -6.84
N ILE A 456 10.93 6.70 -5.53
CA ILE A 456 10.03 7.15 -4.46
C ILE A 456 9.65 8.63 -4.63
N ILE A 457 10.60 9.47 -5.04
CA ILE A 457 10.35 10.91 -5.28
C ILE A 457 9.58 11.12 -6.58
N SER A 458 9.95 10.40 -7.64
CA SER A 458 9.26 10.42 -8.92
C SER A 458 7.81 9.95 -8.79
N GLU A 459 7.54 8.97 -7.92
CA GLU A 459 6.18 8.51 -7.57
C GLU A 459 5.35 9.64 -6.97
N GLU A 460 5.88 10.37 -5.99
CA GLU A 460 5.15 11.48 -5.34
C GLU A 460 4.93 12.68 -6.28
N ILE A 461 5.90 12.94 -7.18
CA ILE A 461 5.76 13.95 -8.23
C ILE A 461 4.66 13.52 -9.22
N LEU A 462 4.70 12.28 -9.71
CA LEU A 462 3.66 11.73 -10.59
C LEU A 462 2.29 11.83 -9.92
N ARG A 463 2.17 11.42 -8.65
CA ARG A 463 0.94 11.47 -7.86
C ARG A 463 0.37 12.89 -7.78
N SER A 464 1.23 13.86 -7.47
CA SER A 464 0.85 15.26 -7.33
C SER A 464 0.44 15.90 -8.65
N LEU A 465 1.18 15.66 -9.73
CA LEU A 465 0.91 16.24 -11.05
C LEU A 465 -0.31 15.61 -11.72
N VAL A 466 -0.43 14.28 -11.73
CA VAL A 466 -1.53 13.59 -12.40
C VAL A 466 -2.88 13.89 -11.72
N GLY A 467 -2.90 13.93 -10.38
CA GLY A 467 -4.10 14.33 -9.65
C GLY A 467 -4.51 15.77 -9.97
N SER A 468 -3.53 16.68 -10.03
CA SER A 468 -3.76 18.10 -10.37
C SER A 468 -4.23 18.32 -11.81
N ILE A 469 -3.65 17.60 -12.77
CA ILE A 469 -4.06 17.69 -14.19
C ILE A 469 -5.48 17.16 -14.38
N GLY A 470 -5.85 16.09 -13.68
CA GLY A 470 -7.23 15.60 -13.72
C GLY A 470 -8.24 16.64 -13.23
N MET A 471 -7.90 17.40 -12.18
CA MET A 471 -8.73 18.53 -11.73
C MET A 471 -8.78 19.65 -12.78
N LEU A 472 -7.65 19.96 -13.44
CA LEU A 472 -7.59 20.95 -14.53
C LEU A 472 -8.53 20.60 -15.68
N VAL A 473 -8.76 19.31 -15.95
CA VAL A 473 -9.75 18.88 -16.96
C VAL A 473 -11.17 18.82 -16.40
N THR A 474 -11.33 18.42 -15.15
CA THR A 474 -12.65 18.30 -14.50
C THR A 474 -13.41 19.62 -14.49
N ILE A 475 -12.72 20.75 -14.27
CA ILE A 475 -13.34 22.09 -14.24
C ILE A 475 -14.00 22.46 -15.57
N PRO A 476 -13.27 22.59 -16.69
CA PRO A 476 -13.87 22.95 -17.96
C PRO A 476 -14.90 21.91 -18.42
N ALA A 477 -14.65 20.62 -18.20
CA ALA A 477 -15.60 19.57 -18.55
C ALA A 477 -16.94 19.73 -17.81
N THR A 478 -16.88 19.92 -16.49
CA THR A 478 -18.09 20.08 -15.67
C THR A 478 -18.83 21.38 -15.98
N SER A 479 -18.10 22.50 -16.10
CA SER A 479 -18.67 23.80 -16.46
C SER A 479 -19.37 23.76 -17.82
N PHE A 480 -18.73 23.13 -18.81
CA PHE A 480 -19.32 22.96 -20.14
C PHE A 480 -20.61 22.16 -20.05
N LEU A 481 -20.57 20.97 -19.47
CA LEU A 481 -21.75 20.10 -19.38
C LEU A 481 -22.89 20.78 -18.59
N ALA A 482 -22.60 21.36 -17.43
CA ALA A 482 -23.60 22.05 -16.64
C ALA A 482 -24.22 23.25 -17.39
N SER A 483 -23.44 23.95 -18.22
CA SER A 483 -23.91 25.12 -18.97
C SER A 483 -24.81 24.74 -20.15
N PHE A 484 -24.52 23.63 -20.84
CA PHE A 484 -25.25 23.20 -22.03
C PHE A 484 -26.38 22.20 -21.75
N LEU A 485 -26.39 21.52 -20.59
CA LEU A 485 -27.50 20.65 -20.21
C LEU A 485 -28.75 21.49 -19.84
N PRO A 486 -29.93 21.14 -20.39
CA PRO A 486 -31.17 21.85 -20.11
C PRO A 486 -31.58 21.60 -18.65
N HIS A 487 -31.61 22.66 -17.83
CA HIS A 487 -32.24 22.59 -16.51
C HIS A 487 -33.69 23.04 -16.64
N GLN A 488 -34.64 22.19 -16.25
CA GLN A 488 -35.98 22.69 -15.93
C GLN A 488 -35.89 23.44 -14.61
N VAL A 489 -35.84 24.78 -14.67
CA VAL A 489 -36.06 25.61 -13.48
C VAL A 489 -37.52 25.42 -13.11
N LYS A 490 -37.82 24.55 -12.14
CA LYS A 490 -39.09 24.62 -11.43
C LYS A 490 -39.07 25.94 -10.67
N GLN A 491 -39.76 26.95 -11.21
CA GLN A 491 -40.13 28.12 -10.43
C GLN A 491 -41.01 27.62 -9.29
N THR A 492 -40.43 27.54 -8.09
CA THR A 492 -41.23 27.45 -6.87
C THR A 492 -41.80 28.84 -6.67
N GLU A 493 -43.04 29.06 -7.11
CA GLU A 493 -43.82 30.23 -6.71
C GLU A 493 -43.80 30.29 -5.18
N LYS A 494 -43.37 31.43 -4.65
CA LYS A 494 -43.39 31.76 -3.22
C LYS A 494 -44.63 32.56 -2.92
#